data_AF-A0A662WG72-F1
#
_entry.id   AF-A0A662WG72-F1
#
_cell.length_a   1.000
_cell.length_b   1.000
_cell.length_c   1.000
_cell.angle_alpha   90.00
_cell.angle_beta   90.00
_cell.angle_gamma   90.00
#
_symmetry.space_group_name_H-M   'P 1'
#
loop_
_entity.id
_entity.type
_entity.pdbx_description
1 polymer ?
#
loop_
_entity_poly.entity_id
_entity_poly.type
_entity_poly.pdbx_seq_one_letter_code
_entity_poly.pdbx_strand_id
1 'polypeptide(L)'
;MEAELASLCGKWRSHLPQLAVRESACAAAKAKWVSAQAELVNRALKDQLLQQQLYLASLQHLITQSPFLAPSRSKELFEGMHSFAALPGSLTTAQRVSQLQAQCDLGLRLVPALMGRFAHCHLDSVTPQNPFSHTSVMADGNYTFVSNILLCKIPHRSLEAAVGAALLYFRNISSELRSHLGVDCTLQPLHELGGVRGYTQLRYRNGPQFASVSNTTLAAQLTPDRAVVVADFVDHDDRFPTDGQTGDGQVALDSCLSLLMTPETDPVTGQEHVLLQRLSVNRYDLPPTSPRLHDEIRSTLPWFNGDLFMEVMCRQLEQGQPPKALQ
;
A
#
# COMPACT_ATOMS: atom_id res chain seq x y z
N MET A 1 -53.29 -2.84 -12.21
CA MET A 1 -53.07 -4.23 -11.76
C MET A 1 -54.34 -4.86 -11.22
N GLU A 2 -54.96 -4.33 -10.15
CA GLU A 2 -56.22 -4.87 -9.61
C GLU A 2 -57.35 -4.88 -10.64
N ALA A 3 -57.44 -3.86 -11.50
CA ALA A 3 -58.42 -3.78 -12.58
C ALA A 3 -58.26 -4.86 -13.67
N GLU A 4 -57.01 -5.21 -14.04
CA GLU A 4 -56.73 -6.25 -15.04
C GLU A 4 -56.96 -7.65 -14.47
N LEU A 5 -56.59 -7.87 -13.21
CA LEU A 5 -56.87 -9.10 -12.48
C LEU A 5 -58.38 -9.29 -12.29
N ALA A 6 -59.11 -8.23 -11.92
CA ALA A 6 -60.57 -8.24 -11.79
C ALA A 6 -61.26 -8.52 -13.13
N SER A 7 -60.76 -7.96 -14.24
CA SER A 7 -61.23 -8.24 -15.59
C SER A 7 -61.01 -9.71 -16.01
N LEU A 8 -59.82 -10.27 -15.72
CA LEU A 8 -59.51 -11.68 -15.97
C LEU A 8 -60.38 -12.61 -15.12
N CYS A 9 -60.56 -12.31 -13.85
CA CYS A 9 -61.46 -13.03 -12.95
C CYS A 9 -62.92 -13.00 -13.43
N GLY A 10 -63.38 -11.86 -13.95
CA GLY A 10 -64.70 -11.72 -14.56
C GLY A 10 -64.89 -12.63 -15.77
N LYS A 11 -63.91 -12.65 -16.69
CA LYS A 11 -63.92 -13.51 -17.89
C LYS A 11 -63.82 -15.00 -17.56
N TRP A 12 -63.07 -15.38 -16.54
CA TRP A 12 -62.98 -16.78 -16.11
C TRP A 12 -64.28 -17.25 -15.44
N ARG A 13 -65.00 -16.38 -14.73
CA ARG A 13 -66.30 -16.72 -14.15
C ARG A 13 -67.37 -16.99 -15.21
N SER A 14 -67.35 -16.31 -16.35
CA SER A 14 -68.33 -16.51 -17.43
C SER A 14 -68.02 -17.71 -18.33
N HIS A 15 -66.74 -18.09 -18.49
CA HIS A 15 -66.33 -19.10 -19.47
C HIS A 15 -65.77 -20.41 -18.88
N LEU A 16 -65.46 -20.46 -17.58
CA LEU A 16 -64.97 -21.67 -16.90
C LEU A 16 -65.93 -22.06 -15.76
N PRO A 17 -66.93 -22.92 -16.02
CA PRO A 17 -67.96 -23.24 -15.03
C PRO A 17 -67.45 -24.08 -13.85
N GLN A 18 -66.40 -24.89 -14.07
CA GLN A 18 -65.81 -25.74 -13.04
C GLN A 18 -64.86 -24.94 -12.13
N LEU A 19 -65.02 -25.09 -10.81
CA LEU A 19 -64.20 -24.38 -9.81
C LEU A 19 -62.71 -24.75 -9.91
N ALA A 20 -62.39 -26.04 -9.98
CA ALA A 20 -61.01 -26.52 -10.05
C ALA A 20 -60.24 -25.96 -11.27
N VAL A 21 -60.91 -25.83 -12.42
CA VAL A 21 -60.32 -25.25 -13.64
C VAL A 21 -60.04 -23.75 -13.48
N ARG A 22 -60.90 -23.02 -12.77
CA ARG A 22 -60.69 -21.59 -12.45
C ARG A 22 -59.53 -21.37 -11.49
N GLU A 23 -59.40 -22.21 -10.48
CA GLU A 23 -58.28 -22.15 -9.53
C GLU A 23 -56.94 -22.43 -10.23
N SER A 24 -56.90 -23.43 -11.10
CA SER A 24 -55.73 -23.73 -11.94
C SER A 24 -55.39 -22.58 -12.88
N ALA A 25 -56.37 -21.97 -13.55
CA ALA A 25 -56.15 -20.81 -14.42
C ALA A 25 -55.61 -19.59 -13.65
N CYS A 26 -56.12 -19.36 -12.44
CA CYS A 26 -55.64 -18.30 -11.55
C CYS A 26 -54.19 -18.55 -11.10
N ALA A 27 -53.87 -19.79 -10.70
CA ALA A 27 -52.51 -20.19 -10.34
C ALA A 27 -51.54 -20.02 -11.53
N ALA A 28 -51.93 -20.45 -12.73
CA ALA A 28 -51.14 -20.31 -13.95
C ALA A 28 -50.91 -18.84 -14.33
N ALA A 29 -51.93 -17.98 -14.21
CA ALA A 29 -51.78 -16.55 -14.48
C ALA A 29 -50.87 -15.85 -13.46
N LYS A 30 -50.98 -16.20 -12.17
CA LYS A 30 -50.05 -15.72 -11.14
C LYS A 30 -48.62 -16.17 -11.45
N ALA A 31 -48.42 -17.43 -11.79
CA ALA A 31 -47.11 -17.97 -12.17
C ALA A 31 -46.54 -17.26 -13.41
N LYS A 32 -47.34 -17.05 -14.45
CA LYS A 32 -46.95 -16.31 -15.67
C LYS A 32 -46.55 -14.87 -15.34
N TRP A 33 -47.28 -14.20 -14.46
CA TRP A 33 -46.96 -12.84 -14.07
C TRP A 33 -45.63 -12.77 -13.30
N VAL A 34 -45.43 -13.66 -12.33
CA VAL A 34 -44.15 -13.75 -11.59
C VAL A 34 -43.00 -14.03 -12.56
N SER A 35 -43.18 -14.95 -13.50
CA SER A 35 -42.19 -15.24 -14.55
C SER A 35 -41.88 -14.01 -15.41
N ALA A 36 -42.90 -13.27 -15.83
CA ALA A 36 -42.71 -12.07 -16.65
C ALA A 36 -41.95 -10.97 -15.89
N GLN A 37 -42.22 -10.78 -14.60
CA GLN A 37 -41.47 -9.83 -13.77
C GLN A 37 -40.01 -10.27 -13.60
N ALA A 38 -39.78 -11.55 -13.35
CA ALA A 38 -38.42 -12.10 -13.25
C ALA A 38 -37.64 -11.92 -14.56
N GLU A 39 -38.28 -12.14 -15.72
CA GLU A 39 -37.67 -11.92 -17.03
C GLU A 39 -37.33 -10.46 -17.29
N LEU A 40 -38.20 -9.52 -16.91
CA LEU A 40 -37.93 -8.08 -17.04
C LEU A 40 -36.72 -7.66 -16.22
N VAL A 41 -36.65 -8.09 -14.95
CA VAL A 41 -35.50 -7.82 -14.08
C VAL A 41 -34.24 -8.47 -14.64
N ASN A 42 -34.31 -9.72 -15.11
CA ASN A 42 -33.17 -10.41 -15.71
C ASN A 42 -32.63 -9.69 -16.95
N ARG A 43 -33.51 -9.18 -17.83
CA ARG A 43 -33.11 -8.38 -19.00
C ARG A 43 -32.40 -7.09 -18.57
N ALA A 44 -32.98 -6.36 -17.61
CA ALA A 44 -32.36 -5.14 -17.10
C ALA A 44 -30.97 -5.38 -16.49
N LEU A 45 -30.81 -6.46 -15.72
CA LEU A 45 -29.50 -6.84 -15.15
C LEU A 45 -28.48 -7.23 -16.23
N LYS A 46 -28.91 -7.91 -17.30
CA LYS A 46 -28.04 -8.24 -18.43
C LYS A 46 -27.59 -7.00 -19.19
N ASP A 47 -28.48 -6.04 -19.38
CA ASP A 47 -28.14 -4.77 -20.04
C ASP A 47 -27.14 -3.97 -19.19
N GLN A 48 -27.33 -3.92 -17.86
CA GLN A 48 -26.37 -3.31 -16.94
C GLN A 48 -25.01 -4.01 -16.96
N LEU A 49 -24.99 -5.35 -16.98
CA LEU A 49 -23.74 -6.12 -17.07
C LEU A 49 -23.01 -5.81 -18.38
N LEU A 50 -23.71 -5.75 -19.51
CA LEU A 50 -23.13 -5.39 -20.79
C LEU A 50 -22.51 -3.99 -20.75
N GLN A 51 -23.20 -3.01 -20.16
CA GLN A 51 -22.66 -1.66 -19.99
C GLN A 51 -21.39 -1.64 -19.15
N GLN A 52 -21.35 -2.38 -18.04
CA GLN A 52 -20.15 -2.51 -17.21
C GLN A 52 -18.99 -3.15 -17.97
N GLN A 53 -19.25 -4.20 -18.76
CA GLN A 53 -18.24 -4.87 -19.58
C GLN A 53 -17.65 -3.93 -20.65
N LEU A 54 -18.50 -3.14 -21.32
CA LEU A 54 -18.07 -2.16 -22.30
C LEU A 54 -17.23 -1.03 -21.68
N TYR A 55 -17.60 -0.56 -20.49
CA TYR A 55 -16.82 0.44 -19.75
C TYR A 55 -15.44 -0.09 -19.35
N LEU A 56 -15.37 -1.31 -18.83
CA LEU A 56 -14.11 -1.95 -18.48
C LEU A 56 -13.20 -2.15 -19.71
N ALA A 57 -13.75 -2.63 -20.83
CA ALA A 57 -13.01 -2.78 -22.08
C ALA A 57 -12.45 -1.43 -22.59
N SER A 58 -13.23 -0.35 -22.44
CA SER A 58 -12.78 1.00 -22.79
C SER A 58 -11.61 1.47 -21.91
N LEU A 59 -11.68 1.22 -20.60
CA LEU A 59 -10.57 1.52 -19.68
C LEU A 59 -9.32 0.70 -20.01
N GLN A 60 -9.47 -0.60 -20.28
CA GLN A 60 -8.36 -1.46 -20.68
C GLN A 60 -7.68 -0.96 -21.96
N HIS A 61 -8.47 -0.53 -22.95
CA HIS A 61 -7.95 0.06 -24.18
C HIS A 61 -7.17 1.36 -23.92
N LEU A 62 -7.68 2.23 -23.04
CA LEU A 62 -6.97 3.47 -22.67
C LEU A 62 -5.67 3.18 -21.90
N ILE A 63 -5.65 2.16 -21.05
CA ILE A 63 -4.44 1.75 -20.31
C ILE A 63 -3.35 1.29 -21.28
N THR A 64 -3.68 0.48 -22.30
CA THR A 64 -2.66 -0.01 -23.25
C THR A 64 -2.08 1.07 -24.16
N GLN A 65 -2.78 2.19 -24.30
CA GLN A 65 -2.31 3.35 -25.08
C GLN A 65 -1.60 4.39 -24.24
N SER A 66 -1.72 4.33 -22.92
CA SER A 66 -1.17 5.36 -22.04
C SER A 66 0.34 5.18 -21.88
N PRO A 67 1.15 6.20 -22.21
CA PRO A 67 2.59 6.16 -21.95
C PRO A 67 2.91 6.36 -20.45
N PHE A 68 1.91 6.71 -19.63
CA PHE A 68 2.07 7.02 -18.21
C PHE A 68 1.55 5.92 -17.28
N LEU A 69 0.61 5.09 -17.74
CA LEU A 69 -0.01 4.04 -16.93
C LEU A 69 0.68 2.71 -17.19
N ALA A 70 1.72 2.43 -16.40
CA ALA A 70 2.24 1.07 -16.29
C ALA A 70 1.30 0.23 -15.40
N PRO A 71 1.11 -1.07 -15.69
CA PRO A 71 0.40 -1.97 -14.79
C PRO A 71 1.02 -1.92 -13.39
N SER A 72 0.22 -1.51 -12.41
CA SER A 72 0.67 -1.43 -11.03
C SER A 72 0.99 -2.80 -10.47
N ARG A 73 2.13 -2.93 -9.80
CA ARG A 73 2.55 -4.13 -9.05
C ARG A 73 2.52 -3.90 -7.54
N SER A 74 1.77 -2.89 -7.05
CA SER A 74 1.79 -2.50 -5.64
C SER A 74 1.40 -3.63 -4.69
N LYS A 75 0.41 -4.46 -5.06
CA LYS A 75 0.02 -5.63 -4.26
C LYS A 75 1.09 -6.72 -4.26
N GLU A 76 1.68 -7.02 -5.40
CA GLU A 76 2.76 -8.01 -5.51
C GLU A 76 4.00 -7.56 -4.71
N LEU A 77 4.29 -6.25 -4.71
CA LEU A 77 5.35 -5.67 -3.90
C LEU A 77 5.02 -5.76 -2.41
N PHE A 78 3.77 -5.45 -2.02
CA PHE A 78 3.29 -5.64 -0.65
C PHE A 78 3.47 -7.09 -0.19
N GLU A 79 2.98 -8.06 -0.97
CA GLU A 79 3.09 -9.49 -0.68
C GLU A 79 4.54 -9.98 -0.62
N GLY A 80 5.45 -9.33 -1.34
CA GLY A 80 6.89 -9.63 -1.29
C GLY A 80 7.59 -9.03 -0.06
N MET A 81 7.18 -7.84 0.38
CA MET A 81 7.82 -7.11 1.49
C MET A 81 7.28 -7.51 2.86
N HIS A 82 5.98 -7.77 2.96
CA HIS A 82 5.30 -8.02 4.21
C HIS A 82 5.19 -9.52 4.51
N SER A 83 5.49 -9.90 5.74
CA SER A 83 5.20 -11.24 6.26
C SER A 83 4.18 -11.14 7.39
N PHE A 84 3.06 -11.87 7.25
CA PHE A 84 2.00 -11.86 8.25
C PHE A 84 2.54 -12.12 9.66
N ALA A 85 2.24 -11.20 10.58
CA ALA A 85 2.74 -11.23 11.95
C ALA A 85 1.63 -10.96 12.96
N ALA A 86 1.32 -11.99 13.76
CA ALA A 86 0.36 -11.91 14.86
C ALA A 86 1.01 -12.27 16.19
N LEU A 87 0.81 -11.44 17.20
CA LEU A 87 1.34 -11.58 18.56
C LEU A 87 0.18 -11.72 19.56
N PRO A 88 -0.47 -12.91 19.61
CA PRO A 88 -1.59 -13.13 20.52
C PRO A 88 -1.15 -13.07 21.98
N GLY A 89 -2.09 -12.75 22.86
CA GLY A 89 -1.89 -12.59 24.31
C GLY A 89 -1.46 -13.87 25.02
N SER A 90 -1.59 -15.03 24.38
CA SER A 90 -1.12 -16.32 24.89
C SER A 90 0.40 -16.50 24.81
N LEU A 91 1.11 -15.68 24.04
CA LEU A 91 2.57 -15.79 23.90
C LEU A 91 3.29 -15.18 25.09
N THR A 92 4.29 -15.89 25.60
CA THR A 92 5.25 -15.33 26.56
C THR A 92 6.08 -14.22 25.92
N THR A 93 6.64 -13.32 26.74
CA THR A 93 7.52 -12.23 26.24
C THR A 93 8.68 -12.77 25.40
N ALA A 94 9.30 -13.88 25.79
CA ALA A 94 10.40 -14.49 25.04
C ALA A 94 9.96 -14.98 23.65
N GLN A 95 8.78 -15.63 23.56
CA GLN A 95 8.23 -16.08 22.29
C GLN A 95 7.88 -14.90 21.38
N ARG A 96 7.30 -13.83 21.94
CA ARG A 96 6.99 -12.60 21.19
C ARG A 96 8.25 -11.97 20.60
N VAL A 97 9.29 -11.79 21.41
CA VAL A 97 10.59 -11.25 20.96
C VAL A 97 11.20 -12.14 19.88
N SER A 98 11.18 -13.46 20.05
CA SER A 98 11.71 -14.40 19.06
C SER A 98 10.96 -14.31 17.73
N GLN A 99 9.63 -14.16 17.74
CA GLN A 99 8.83 -14.02 16.53
C GLN A 99 9.13 -12.68 15.80
N LEU A 100 9.23 -11.58 16.54
CA LEU A 100 9.61 -10.27 15.98
C LEU A 100 11.02 -10.28 15.39
N GLN A 101 11.97 -10.93 16.07
CA GLN A 101 13.33 -11.12 15.55
C GLN A 101 13.32 -11.95 14.26
N ALA A 102 12.55 -13.04 14.21
CA ALA A 102 12.42 -13.86 13.01
C ALA A 102 11.83 -13.09 11.81
N GLN A 103 10.85 -12.22 12.06
CA GLN A 103 10.31 -11.31 11.04
C GLN A 103 11.39 -10.35 10.51
N CYS A 104 12.15 -9.72 11.41
CA CYS A 104 13.28 -8.86 11.04
C CYS A 104 14.32 -9.61 10.18
N ASP A 105 14.70 -10.82 10.61
CA ASP A 105 15.68 -11.67 9.92
C ASP A 105 15.22 -12.12 8.54
N LEU A 106 13.92 -12.39 8.38
CA LEU A 106 13.32 -12.70 7.09
C LEU A 106 13.34 -11.48 6.18
N GLY A 107 12.88 -10.32 6.67
CA GLY A 107 12.86 -9.07 5.92
C GLY A 107 14.25 -8.70 5.38
N LEU A 108 15.25 -8.64 6.27
CA LEU A 108 16.64 -8.33 5.90
C LEU A 108 17.19 -9.25 4.81
N ARG A 109 16.86 -10.55 4.86
CA ARG A 109 17.32 -11.55 3.90
C ARG A 109 16.66 -11.40 2.52
N LEU A 110 15.39 -10.97 2.48
CA LEU A 110 14.62 -10.87 1.25
C LEU A 110 14.91 -9.59 0.46
N VAL A 111 15.36 -8.51 1.11
CA VAL A 111 15.57 -7.21 0.45
C VAL A 111 16.36 -7.32 -0.86
N PRO A 112 17.54 -7.98 -0.94
CA PRO A 112 18.29 -8.04 -2.21
C PRO A 112 17.52 -8.70 -3.35
N ALA A 113 16.75 -9.77 -3.06
CA ALA A 113 15.93 -10.45 -4.07
C ALA A 113 14.74 -9.58 -4.51
N LEU A 114 14.13 -8.84 -3.59
CA LEU A 114 13.06 -7.89 -3.90
C LEU A 114 13.56 -6.75 -4.80
N MET A 115 14.73 -6.19 -4.49
CA MET A 115 15.38 -5.18 -5.33
C MET A 115 15.64 -5.72 -6.74
N GLY A 116 16.17 -6.95 -6.84
CA GLY A 116 16.35 -7.63 -8.12
C GLY A 116 15.05 -7.79 -8.93
N ARG A 117 13.92 -8.05 -8.27
CA ARG A 117 12.62 -8.29 -8.92
C ARG A 117 11.91 -7.00 -9.37
N PHE A 118 12.04 -5.92 -8.59
CA PHE A 118 11.23 -4.71 -8.77
C PHE A 118 12.03 -3.49 -9.24
N ALA A 119 13.30 -3.36 -8.86
CA ALA A 119 14.13 -2.20 -9.19
C ALA A 119 15.08 -2.43 -10.37
N HIS A 120 15.51 -3.68 -10.60
CA HIS A 120 16.60 -3.99 -11.54
C HIS A 120 16.37 -3.46 -12.96
N CYS A 121 15.15 -3.59 -13.49
CA CYS A 121 14.80 -3.12 -14.84
C CYS A 121 14.88 -1.60 -15.02
N HIS A 122 15.08 -0.84 -13.94
CA HIS A 122 15.18 0.61 -13.95
C HIS A 122 16.60 1.11 -13.66
N LEU A 123 17.58 0.24 -13.38
CA LEU A 123 18.93 0.68 -13.01
C LEU A 123 19.66 1.41 -14.14
N ASP A 124 19.44 1.00 -15.38
CA ASP A 124 20.09 1.60 -16.55
C ASP A 124 19.61 3.02 -16.85
N SER A 125 18.42 3.41 -16.38
CA SER A 125 17.87 4.75 -16.57
C SER A 125 18.29 5.75 -15.49
N VAL A 126 19.00 5.29 -14.45
CA VAL A 126 19.39 6.12 -13.29
C VAL A 126 20.78 6.69 -13.49
N THR A 127 20.89 8.01 -13.32
CA THR A 127 22.19 8.71 -13.28
C THR A 127 22.32 9.52 -11.99
N PRO A 128 23.52 9.96 -11.60
CA PRO A 128 23.69 10.82 -10.42
C PRO A 128 22.86 12.12 -10.50
N GLN A 129 22.59 12.63 -11.70
CA GLN A 129 21.79 13.84 -11.92
C GLN A 129 20.30 13.56 -12.08
N ASN A 130 19.93 12.31 -12.37
CA ASN A 130 18.55 11.91 -12.64
C ASN A 130 18.20 10.64 -11.84
N PRO A 131 17.76 10.78 -10.58
CA PRO A 131 17.22 9.66 -9.83
C PRO A 131 15.92 9.16 -10.45
N PHE A 132 15.62 7.88 -10.26
CA PHE A 132 14.35 7.30 -10.67
C PHE A 132 13.42 7.21 -9.46
N SER A 133 12.21 7.77 -9.57
CA SER A 133 11.13 7.55 -8.60
C SER A 133 9.84 7.24 -9.34
N HIS A 134 9.21 6.13 -8.99
CA HIS A 134 7.93 5.73 -9.58
C HIS A 134 6.95 5.33 -8.49
N THR A 135 5.86 6.11 -8.40
CA THR A 135 4.73 5.83 -7.50
C THR A 135 3.60 5.21 -8.29
N SER A 136 3.03 4.15 -7.74
CA SER A 136 1.91 3.42 -8.34
C SER A 136 0.84 3.11 -7.29
N VAL A 137 -0.41 3.01 -7.74
CA VAL A 137 -1.57 2.76 -6.88
C VAL A 137 -2.34 1.55 -7.43
N MET A 138 -2.79 0.68 -6.55
CA MET A 138 -3.62 -0.49 -6.88
C MET A 138 -4.65 -0.70 -5.78
N ALA A 139 -5.81 -1.28 -6.10
CA ALA A 139 -6.75 -1.75 -5.08
C ALA A 139 -7.15 -3.21 -5.36
N ASP A 140 -7.44 -3.99 -4.32
CA ASP A 140 -7.80 -5.41 -4.44
C ASP A 140 -9.22 -5.74 -3.92
N GLY A 141 -10.04 -4.70 -3.73
CA GLY A 141 -11.41 -4.79 -3.24
C GLY A 141 -11.52 -4.53 -1.74
N ASN A 142 -10.51 -4.90 -0.96
CA ASN A 142 -10.47 -4.66 0.49
C ASN A 142 -9.58 -3.47 0.83
N TYR A 143 -8.44 -3.35 0.15
CA TYR A 143 -7.44 -2.34 0.45
C TYR A 143 -7.03 -1.55 -0.78
N THR A 144 -6.52 -0.34 -0.54
CA THR A 144 -5.75 0.42 -1.52
C THR A 144 -4.27 0.37 -1.15
N PHE A 145 -3.44 -0.05 -2.09
CA PHE A 145 -1.99 -0.10 -1.99
C PHE A 145 -1.39 1.06 -2.77
N VAL A 146 -0.52 1.81 -2.13
CA VAL A 146 0.30 2.83 -2.76
C VAL A 146 1.74 2.40 -2.61
N SER A 147 2.46 2.22 -3.70
CA SER A 147 3.84 1.76 -3.71
C SER A 147 4.77 2.78 -4.34
N ASN A 148 6.01 2.86 -3.88
CA ASN A 148 7.07 3.65 -4.50
C ASN A 148 8.34 2.81 -4.67
N ILE A 149 8.99 3.02 -5.81
CA ILE A 149 10.34 2.54 -6.11
C ILE A 149 11.20 3.78 -6.32
N LEU A 150 12.26 3.92 -5.52
CA LEU A 150 13.24 5.01 -5.61
C LEU A 150 14.63 4.42 -5.83
N LEU A 151 15.32 4.92 -6.86
CA LEU A 151 16.70 4.56 -7.19
C LEU A 151 17.54 5.82 -7.35
N CYS A 152 18.63 5.91 -6.61
CA CYS A 152 19.53 7.04 -6.62
C CYS A 152 20.98 6.56 -6.67
N LYS A 153 21.82 7.28 -7.43
CA LYS A 153 23.28 7.13 -7.34
C LYS A 153 23.83 8.31 -6.55
N ILE A 154 24.40 8.05 -5.37
CA ILE A 154 25.00 9.08 -4.52
C ILE A 154 26.49 9.16 -4.87
N PRO A 155 26.94 10.18 -5.62
CA PRO A 155 28.31 10.24 -6.14
C PRO A 155 29.31 10.63 -5.05
N HIS A 156 30.55 10.15 -5.16
CA HIS A 156 31.70 10.60 -4.35
C HIS A 156 31.53 10.42 -2.84
N ARG A 157 30.81 9.38 -2.41
CA ARG A 157 30.58 9.07 -0.99
C ARG A 157 30.93 7.62 -0.69
N SER A 158 31.44 7.37 0.51
CA SER A 158 31.56 6.02 1.04
C SER A 158 30.19 5.49 1.45
N LEU A 159 30.06 4.17 1.47
CA LEU A 159 28.88 3.49 2.00
C LEU A 159 28.58 3.94 3.43
N GLU A 160 29.62 4.03 4.28
CA GLU A 160 29.48 4.46 5.68
C GLU A 160 28.82 5.84 5.82
N ALA A 161 29.23 6.82 5.00
CA ALA A 161 28.66 8.16 5.04
C ALA A 161 27.19 8.17 4.61
N ALA A 162 26.85 7.44 3.54
CA ALA A 162 25.47 7.32 3.06
C ALA A 162 24.56 6.63 4.08
N VAL A 163 25.04 5.54 4.69
CA VAL A 163 24.33 4.82 5.75
C VAL A 163 24.12 5.71 6.98
N GLY A 164 25.16 6.43 7.42
CA GLY A 164 25.05 7.35 8.55
C GLY A 164 23.97 8.41 8.35
N ALA A 165 23.92 9.00 7.15
CA ALA A 165 22.87 9.96 6.78
C ALA A 165 21.47 9.31 6.79
N ALA A 166 21.33 8.07 6.28
CA ALA A 166 20.05 7.37 6.24
C ALA A 166 19.53 7.04 7.64
N LEU A 167 20.41 6.58 8.53
CA LEU A 167 20.05 6.29 9.93
C LEU A 167 19.66 7.57 10.69
N LEU A 168 20.32 8.70 10.42
CA LEU A 168 19.94 10.00 10.98
C LEU A 168 18.55 10.43 10.53
N TYR A 169 18.22 10.23 9.25
CA TYR A 169 16.86 10.46 8.75
C TYR A 169 15.82 9.63 9.53
N PHE A 170 16.04 8.31 9.67
CA PHE A 170 15.09 7.45 10.39
C PHE A 170 14.94 7.85 11.86
N ARG A 171 16.03 8.28 12.50
CA ARG A 171 16.01 8.77 13.87
C ARG A 171 15.21 10.07 14.02
N ASN A 172 15.28 10.95 13.02
CA ASN A 172 14.66 12.28 13.04
C ASN A 172 13.33 12.35 12.28
N ILE A 173 12.80 11.21 11.80
CA ILE A 173 11.63 11.18 10.91
C ILE A 173 10.44 11.98 11.46
N SER A 174 10.18 11.88 12.77
CA SER A 174 9.11 12.62 13.43
C SER A 174 9.25 14.15 13.30
N SER A 175 10.46 14.68 13.48
CA SER A 175 10.71 16.12 13.33
C SER A 175 10.73 16.57 11.87
N GLU A 176 11.24 15.74 10.97
CA GLU A 176 11.29 16.05 9.53
C GLU A 176 9.86 16.08 8.94
N LEU A 177 9.02 15.09 9.27
CA LEU A 177 7.62 15.06 8.85
C LEU A 177 6.82 16.25 9.36
N ARG A 178 7.00 16.62 10.63
CA ARG A 178 6.32 17.79 11.20
C ARG A 178 6.76 19.08 10.51
N SER A 179 8.06 19.26 10.30
CA SER A 179 8.63 20.51 9.77
C SER A 179 8.33 20.70 8.29
N HIS A 180 8.39 19.63 7.49
CA HIS A 180 8.25 19.70 6.04
C HIS A 180 6.80 19.50 5.56
N LEU A 181 6.02 18.68 6.26
CA LEU A 181 4.69 18.26 5.80
C LEU A 181 3.56 18.59 6.79
N GLY A 182 3.87 19.13 7.98
CA GLY A 182 2.86 19.38 9.02
C GLY A 182 2.24 18.10 9.58
N VAL A 183 2.90 16.95 9.37
CA VAL A 183 2.42 15.64 9.80
C VAL A 183 2.96 15.31 11.18
N ASP A 184 2.07 14.93 12.09
CA ASP A 184 2.43 14.49 13.43
C ASP A 184 2.68 12.98 13.43
N CYS A 185 3.93 12.61 13.61
CA CYS A 185 4.38 11.22 13.69
C CYS A 185 5.12 11.01 15.01
N THR A 186 4.62 10.12 15.88
CA THR A 186 5.29 9.74 17.13
C THR A 186 5.65 8.26 17.09
N LEU A 187 6.94 7.96 17.25
CA LEU A 187 7.45 6.60 17.39
C LEU A 187 7.69 6.30 18.87
N GLN A 188 6.88 5.42 19.45
CA GLN A 188 7.05 4.94 20.82
C GLN A 188 7.78 3.59 20.80
N PRO A 189 9.01 3.48 21.33
CA PRO A 189 9.66 2.19 21.52
C PRO A 189 8.84 1.30 22.44
N LEU A 190 8.54 0.08 21.99
CA LEU A 190 7.84 -0.94 22.76
C LEU A 190 8.81 -1.99 23.30
N HIS A 191 9.68 -2.51 22.44
CA HIS A 191 10.70 -3.50 22.80
C HIS A 191 11.99 -3.29 21.99
N GLU A 192 13.14 -3.41 22.64
CA GLU A 192 14.42 -3.59 21.97
C GLU A 192 14.60 -5.07 21.61
N LEU A 193 14.98 -5.35 20.36
CA LEU A 193 15.09 -6.72 19.85
C LEU A 193 16.56 -7.17 19.70
N GLY A 194 17.50 -6.37 20.20
CA GLY A 194 18.95 -6.61 20.09
C GLY A 194 19.53 -6.20 18.73
N GLY A 195 20.83 -5.86 18.71
CA GLY A 195 21.49 -5.32 17.52
C GLY A 195 20.84 -4.00 17.07
N VAL A 196 20.76 -3.76 15.76
CA VAL A 196 20.05 -2.62 15.19
C VAL A 196 18.61 -3.02 14.86
N ARG A 197 17.86 -3.50 15.87
CA ARG A 197 16.47 -3.95 15.73
C ARG A 197 15.60 -3.40 16.84
N GLY A 198 14.41 -2.92 16.49
CA GLY A 198 13.45 -2.38 17.43
C GLY A 198 12.02 -2.67 17.02
N TYR A 199 11.15 -2.73 18.02
CA TYR A 199 9.71 -2.78 17.86
C TYR A 199 9.10 -1.52 18.44
N THR A 200 8.34 -0.79 17.62
CA THR A 200 7.80 0.53 17.95
C THR A 200 6.32 0.61 17.61
N GLN A 201 5.58 1.40 18.37
CA GLN A 201 4.24 1.85 17.97
C GLN A 201 4.34 3.23 17.32
N LEU A 202 3.92 3.28 16.06
CA LEU A 202 3.77 4.51 15.30
C LEU A 202 2.37 5.08 15.57
N ARG A 203 2.32 6.34 16.00
CA ARG A 203 1.09 7.14 15.99
C ARG A 203 1.23 8.24 14.96
N TYR A 204 0.39 8.16 13.95
CA TYR A 204 0.42 9.01 12.77
C TYR A 204 -0.84 9.86 12.72
N ARG A 205 -0.68 11.15 12.42
CA ARG A 205 -1.78 12.08 12.21
C ARG A 205 -1.42 13.06 11.11
N ASN A 206 -2.30 13.15 10.12
CA ASN A 206 -2.24 14.13 9.05
C ASN A 206 -3.54 14.92 9.04
N GLY A 207 -3.50 16.08 9.69
CA GLY A 207 -4.68 16.90 9.92
C GLY A 207 -5.74 16.23 10.82
N PRO A 208 -6.98 16.76 10.83
CA PRO A 208 -8.04 16.29 11.72
C PRO A 208 -8.72 15.02 11.21
N GLN A 209 -8.65 14.73 9.91
CA GLN A 209 -9.43 13.67 9.26
C GLN A 209 -8.62 12.40 9.01
N PHE A 210 -7.33 12.39 9.27
CA PHE A 210 -6.49 11.21 9.06
C PHE A 210 -5.62 10.95 10.29
N ALA A 211 -5.88 9.83 10.96
CA ALA A 211 -5.08 9.33 12.06
C ALA A 211 -4.99 7.81 11.96
N SER A 212 -3.81 7.27 12.25
CA SER A 212 -3.50 5.84 12.25
C SER A 212 -2.57 5.51 13.42
N VAL A 213 -2.75 4.33 13.99
CA VAL A 213 -1.84 3.69 14.94
C VAL A 213 -1.46 2.33 14.39
N SER A 214 -0.17 2.10 14.19
CA SER A 214 0.37 0.82 13.72
C SER A 214 1.58 0.43 14.55
N ASN A 215 1.84 -0.87 14.65
CA ASN A 215 3.06 -1.38 15.27
C ASN A 215 4.02 -1.82 14.18
N THR A 216 5.29 -1.42 14.29
CA THR A 216 6.30 -1.61 13.25
C THR A 216 7.58 -2.13 13.86
N THR A 217 8.14 -3.15 13.21
CA THR A 217 9.52 -3.58 13.40
C THR A 217 10.44 -2.78 12.50
N LEU A 218 11.60 -2.38 13.01
CA LEU A 218 12.67 -1.77 12.24
C LEU A 218 13.93 -2.60 12.47
N ALA A 219 14.61 -2.99 11.40
CA ALA A 219 15.87 -3.72 11.49
C ALA A 219 16.86 -3.20 10.44
N ALA A 220 18.14 -3.18 10.81
CA ALA A 220 19.22 -2.88 9.88
C ALA A 220 20.35 -3.92 9.97
N GLN A 221 20.98 -4.18 8.83
CA GLN A 221 22.19 -4.98 8.71
C GLN A 221 23.21 -4.20 7.90
N LEU A 222 24.40 -4.02 8.46
CA LEU A 222 25.49 -3.31 7.84
C LEU A 222 26.66 -4.26 7.67
N THR A 223 27.19 -4.34 6.45
CA THR A 223 28.41 -5.05 6.09
C THR A 223 29.27 -4.13 5.23
N PRO A 224 30.57 -4.42 5.04
CA PRO A 224 31.44 -3.55 4.23
C PRO A 224 30.98 -3.40 2.77
N ASP A 225 30.25 -4.38 2.25
CA ASP A 225 29.77 -4.47 0.87
C ASP A 225 28.33 -3.99 0.68
N ARG A 226 27.55 -3.81 1.75
CA ARG A 226 26.16 -3.35 1.65
C ARG A 226 25.57 -2.90 2.98
N ALA A 227 24.51 -2.12 2.90
CA ALA A 227 23.64 -1.86 4.03
C ALA A 227 22.19 -2.12 3.65
N VAL A 228 21.47 -2.79 4.55
CA VAL A 228 20.05 -3.13 4.41
C VAL A 228 19.30 -2.52 5.58
N VAL A 229 18.19 -1.83 5.31
CA VAL A 229 17.23 -1.41 6.34
C VAL A 229 15.86 -1.92 5.93
N VAL A 230 15.13 -2.51 6.86
CA VAL A 230 13.77 -2.99 6.65
C VAL A 230 12.88 -2.46 7.78
N ALA A 231 11.70 -1.99 7.40
CA ALA A 231 10.60 -1.76 8.31
C ALA A 231 9.38 -2.54 7.83
N ASP A 232 8.75 -3.26 8.74
CA ASP A 232 7.56 -4.06 8.46
C ASP A 232 6.59 -3.98 9.64
N PHE A 233 5.30 -3.89 9.35
CA PHE A 233 4.27 -3.74 10.36
C PHE A 233 3.87 -5.11 10.94
N VAL A 234 3.17 -5.08 12.08
CA VAL A 234 2.59 -6.26 12.74
C VAL A 234 1.07 -6.19 12.61
N ASP A 235 0.47 -7.18 11.96
CA ASP A 235 -0.98 -7.20 11.69
C ASP A 235 -1.83 -7.23 12.96
N HIS A 236 -1.36 -7.95 13.98
CA HIS A 236 -2.12 -8.15 15.20
C HIS A 236 -1.22 -8.23 16.43
N ASP A 237 -1.53 -7.43 17.45
CA ASP A 237 -0.88 -7.49 18.76
C ASP A 237 -1.88 -7.20 19.88
N ASP A 238 -2.26 -8.23 20.63
CA ASP A 238 -3.21 -8.11 21.74
C ASP A 238 -2.71 -7.21 22.87
N ARG A 239 -1.39 -7.06 23.03
CA ARG A 239 -0.79 -6.25 24.11
C ARG A 239 -0.74 -4.77 23.76
N PHE A 240 -0.63 -4.45 22.48
CA PHE A 240 -0.51 -3.10 21.95
C PHE A 240 -1.47 -2.94 20.76
N PRO A 241 -2.78 -2.83 21.00
CA PRO A 241 -3.78 -2.81 19.93
C PRO A 241 -3.60 -1.61 18.98
N THR A 242 -4.01 -1.81 17.73
CA THR A 242 -3.90 -0.87 16.61
C THR A 242 -5.29 -0.50 16.07
N ASP A 243 -5.37 0.54 15.23
CA ASP A 243 -6.64 1.13 14.79
C ASP A 243 -7.53 0.16 13.98
N GLY A 244 -6.91 -0.78 13.25
CA GLY A 244 -7.62 -1.84 12.55
C GLY A 244 -8.41 -2.80 13.46
N GLN A 245 -8.23 -2.70 14.78
CA GLN A 245 -8.88 -3.55 15.79
C GLN A 245 -9.96 -2.81 16.60
N THR A 246 -9.97 -1.47 16.60
CA THR A 246 -10.79 -0.67 17.51
C THR A 246 -12.05 -0.08 16.86
N GLY A 247 -12.09 0.08 15.53
CA GLY A 247 -13.30 0.45 14.77
C GLY A 247 -13.75 1.92 14.89
N ASP A 248 -13.01 2.77 15.62
CA ASP A 248 -13.41 4.15 15.96
C ASP A 248 -13.02 5.18 14.87
N GLY A 249 -13.52 5.03 13.63
CA GLY A 249 -13.39 6.06 12.57
C GLY A 249 -11.95 6.43 12.13
N GLN A 250 -10.95 5.80 12.73
CA GLN A 250 -9.54 5.85 12.36
C GLN A 250 -9.30 5.09 11.06
N VAL A 251 -8.23 5.46 10.36
CA VAL A 251 -7.85 4.84 9.09
C VAL A 251 -6.72 3.88 9.37
N ALA A 252 -6.86 2.61 8.97
CA ALA A 252 -5.74 1.71 9.01
C ALA A 252 -4.73 2.11 7.93
N LEU A 253 -3.52 2.46 8.36
CA LEU A 253 -2.36 2.69 7.50
C LEU A 253 -1.23 1.78 7.97
N ASP A 254 -0.96 0.77 7.16
CA ASP A 254 0.16 -0.15 7.34
C ASP A 254 1.25 0.16 6.33
N SER A 255 2.51 0.23 6.79
CA SER A 255 3.64 0.63 5.95
C SER A 255 4.76 -0.41 5.99
N CYS A 256 5.28 -0.74 4.83
CA CYS A 256 6.51 -1.52 4.66
C CYS A 256 7.56 -0.66 3.95
N LEU A 257 8.82 -0.80 4.36
CA LEU A 257 9.97 -0.16 3.72
C LEU A 257 11.13 -1.13 3.62
N SER A 258 11.81 -1.13 2.49
CA SER A 258 13.07 -1.84 2.28
C SER A 258 14.05 -0.89 1.62
N LEU A 259 15.25 -0.80 2.16
CA LEU A 259 16.34 0.03 1.67
C LEU A 259 17.57 -0.85 1.50
N LEU A 260 18.19 -0.77 0.33
CA LEU A 260 19.47 -1.39 0.02
C LEU A 260 20.43 -0.31 -0.46
N MET A 261 21.61 -0.27 0.14
CA MET A 261 22.72 0.56 -0.31
C MET A 261 23.91 -0.33 -0.63
N THR A 262 24.48 -0.18 -1.82
CA THR A 262 25.68 -0.91 -2.26
C THR A 262 26.71 0.07 -2.81
N PRO A 263 28.00 -0.05 -2.43
CA PRO A 263 29.06 0.69 -3.08
C PRO A 263 29.27 0.12 -4.49
N GLU A 264 29.40 1.00 -5.47
CA GLU A 264 29.59 0.66 -6.86
C GLU A 264 30.65 1.56 -7.49
N THR A 265 31.22 1.09 -8.60
CA THR A 265 32.12 1.87 -9.43
C THR A 265 31.52 1.94 -10.82
N ASP A 266 31.30 3.16 -11.31
CA ASP A 266 30.84 3.38 -12.68
C ASP A 266 31.89 2.80 -13.66
N PRO A 267 31.51 1.85 -14.54
CA PRO A 267 32.48 1.15 -15.38
C PRO A 267 33.07 2.03 -16.49
N VAL A 268 32.45 3.16 -16.81
CA VAL A 268 32.89 4.07 -17.87
C VAL A 268 33.81 5.16 -17.31
N THR A 269 33.41 5.75 -16.18
CA THR A 269 34.12 6.88 -15.58
C THR A 269 35.09 6.47 -14.48
N GLY A 270 34.98 5.24 -13.96
CA GLY A 270 35.74 4.76 -12.81
C GLY A 270 35.35 5.44 -11.49
N GLN A 271 34.28 6.25 -11.47
CA GLN A 271 33.87 6.98 -10.27
C GLN A 271 33.13 6.08 -9.30
N GLU A 272 33.47 6.18 -8.01
CA GLU A 272 32.75 5.50 -6.94
C GLU A 272 31.46 6.24 -6.58
N HIS A 273 30.38 5.48 -6.45
CA HIS A 273 29.09 5.95 -5.96
C HIS A 273 28.46 4.91 -5.04
N VAL A 274 27.49 5.34 -4.24
CA VAL A 274 26.59 4.42 -3.54
C VAL A 274 25.30 4.32 -4.34
N LEU A 275 24.98 3.12 -4.81
CA LEU A 275 23.65 2.84 -5.35
C LEU A 275 22.69 2.66 -4.18
N LEU A 276 21.69 3.54 -4.11
CA LEU A 276 20.60 3.50 -3.15
C LEU A 276 19.33 3.01 -3.85
N GLN A 277 18.73 1.97 -3.30
CA GLN A 277 17.48 1.38 -3.78
C GLN A 277 16.49 1.32 -2.63
N ARG A 278 15.33 1.95 -2.78
CA ARG A 278 14.26 1.98 -1.78
C ARG A 278 12.96 1.50 -2.40
N LEU A 279 12.32 0.56 -1.71
CA LEU A 279 10.96 0.12 -1.97
C LEU A 279 10.12 0.51 -0.76
N SER A 280 8.95 1.11 -0.98
CA SER A 280 7.97 1.33 0.08
C SER A 280 6.55 1.05 -0.38
N VAL A 281 5.73 0.51 0.50
CA VAL A 281 4.30 0.28 0.24
C VAL A 281 3.49 0.66 1.46
N ASN A 282 2.44 1.44 1.23
CA ASN A 282 1.39 1.74 2.19
C ASN A 282 0.12 0.98 1.80
N ARG A 283 -0.49 0.28 2.75
CA ARG A 283 -1.80 -0.36 2.65
C ARG A 283 -2.80 0.46 3.45
N TYR A 284 -3.87 0.90 2.80
CA TYR A 284 -4.96 1.67 3.37
C TYR A 284 -6.25 0.84 3.35
N ASP A 285 -7.05 0.89 4.42
CA ASP A 285 -8.41 0.35 4.48
C ASP A 285 -9.47 1.26 3.83
N LEU A 286 -9.04 2.23 3.04
CA LEU A 286 -9.90 3.14 2.29
C LEU A 286 -9.97 2.73 0.82
N PRO A 287 -11.15 2.85 0.17
CA PRO A 287 -11.27 2.63 -1.27
C PRO A 287 -10.55 3.74 -2.06
N PRO A 288 -10.13 3.48 -3.31
CA PRO A 288 -9.44 4.46 -4.15
C PRO A 288 -10.31 5.67 -4.51
N THR A 289 -11.62 5.63 -4.23
CA THR A 289 -12.56 6.75 -4.41
C THR A 289 -12.68 7.64 -3.16
N SER A 290 -12.01 7.30 -2.06
CA SER A 290 -12.09 8.03 -0.80
C SER A 290 -11.36 9.39 -0.89
N PRO A 291 -12.04 10.53 -0.63
CA PRO A 291 -11.38 11.84 -0.59
C PRO A 291 -10.28 11.93 0.48
N ARG A 292 -10.49 11.29 1.65
CA ARG A 292 -9.50 11.23 2.73
C ARG A 292 -8.18 10.60 2.25
N LEU A 293 -8.28 9.55 1.43
CA LEU A 293 -7.11 8.89 0.85
C LEU A 293 -6.41 9.78 -0.18
N HIS A 294 -7.16 10.50 -1.01
CA HIS A 294 -6.59 11.41 -2.00
C HIS A 294 -5.82 12.55 -1.33
N ASP A 295 -6.38 13.14 -0.28
CA ASP A 295 -5.74 14.23 0.46
C ASP A 295 -4.51 13.74 1.23
N GLU A 296 -4.57 12.55 1.83
CA GLU A 296 -3.41 11.88 2.44
C GLU A 296 -2.29 11.68 1.41
N ILE A 297 -2.55 10.97 0.31
CA ILE A 297 -1.52 10.70 -0.72
C ILE A 297 -0.94 12.00 -1.27
N ARG A 298 -1.77 13.02 -1.52
CA ARG A 298 -1.30 14.30 -2.09
C ARG A 298 -0.38 15.02 -1.12
N SER A 299 -0.74 15.08 0.16
CA SER A 299 0.02 15.83 1.17
C SER A 299 1.29 15.11 1.61
N THR A 300 1.32 13.76 1.58
CA THR A 300 2.49 12.97 1.98
C THR A 300 3.32 12.45 0.82
N LEU A 301 2.98 12.81 -0.43
CA LEU A 301 3.72 12.39 -1.61
C LEU A 301 5.23 12.64 -1.50
N PRO A 302 5.73 13.80 -1.02
CA PRO A 302 7.18 14.05 -0.90
C PRO A 302 7.88 13.12 0.11
N TRP A 303 7.18 12.65 1.13
CA TRP A 303 7.73 11.64 2.06
C TRP A 303 7.73 10.26 1.41
N PHE A 304 6.61 9.92 0.78
CA PHE A 304 6.38 8.60 0.22
C PHE A 304 7.25 8.33 -1.02
N ASN A 305 7.41 9.30 -1.91
CA ASN A 305 8.16 9.18 -3.16
C ASN A 305 9.69 9.23 -3.00
N GLY A 306 10.18 9.58 -1.81
CA GLY A 306 11.61 9.67 -1.52
C GLY A 306 12.20 11.08 -1.50
N ASP A 307 11.46 12.13 -1.87
CA ASP A 307 12.02 13.48 -1.95
C ASP A 307 12.50 13.99 -0.59
N LEU A 308 11.70 13.84 0.46
CA LEU A 308 12.09 14.22 1.82
C LEU A 308 13.28 13.38 2.31
N PHE A 309 13.27 12.09 2.01
CA PHE A 309 14.40 11.22 2.36
C PHE A 309 15.70 11.69 1.70
N MET A 310 15.64 12.02 0.41
CA MET A 310 16.80 12.51 -0.34
C MET A 310 17.24 13.91 0.07
N GLU A 311 16.31 14.82 0.40
CA GLU A 311 16.62 16.14 0.96
C GLU A 311 17.45 16.01 2.23
N VAL A 312 16.98 15.22 3.19
CA VAL A 312 17.65 15.05 4.48
C VAL A 312 19.01 14.39 4.27
N MET A 313 19.07 13.35 3.44
CA MET A 313 20.32 12.68 3.06
C MET A 313 21.34 13.66 2.49
N CYS A 314 20.98 14.45 1.47
CA CYS A 314 21.85 15.42 0.83
C CYS A 314 22.34 16.46 1.84
N ARG A 315 21.44 17.02 2.65
CA ARG A 315 21.76 18.00 3.70
C ARG A 315 22.79 17.44 4.71
N GLN A 316 22.63 16.19 5.16
CA GLN A 316 23.59 15.56 6.07
C GLN A 316 24.95 15.31 5.41
N LEU A 317 24.95 14.86 4.15
CA LEU A 317 26.19 14.60 3.41
C LEU A 317 26.96 15.88 3.07
N GLU A 318 26.28 17.00 2.88
CA GLU A 318 26.89 18.33 2.70
C GLU A 318 27.51 18.87 3.99
N GLN A 319 26.80 18.75 5.12
CA GLN A 319 27.31 19.19 6.43
C GLN A 319 28.54 18.40 6.91
N GLY A 320 28.71 17.17 6.43
CA GLY A 320 29.91 16.35 6.66
C GLY A 320 31.12 16.67 5.76
N GLN A 321 31.04 17.65 4.84
CA GLN A 321 32.21 18.08 4.05
C GLN A 321 33.08 19.07 4.83
N PRO A 322 34.43 18.94 4.80
CA PRO A 322 35.29 20.10 5.09
C PRO A 322 34.97 21.21 4.07
N PRO A 323 35.02 22.50 4.47
CA PRO A 323 34.67 23.60 3.59
C PRO A 323 35.47 23.51 2.29
N LYS A 324 34.77 23.57 1.14
CA LYS A 324 35.41 23.70 -0.16
C LYS A 324 36.33 24.91 -0.12
N ALA A 325 37.64 24.68 -0.17
CA ALA A 325 38.59 25.73 -0.48
C ALA A 325 38.22 26.26 -1.86
N LEU A 326 37.78 27.52 -1.91
CA LEU A 326 37.61 28.26 -3.15
C LEU A 326 38.97 28.20 -3.90
N GLN A 327 38.97 27.58 -5.07
CA GLN A 327 39.98 27.79 -6.11
C GLN A 327 39.34 28.62 -7.21
#